data_AF-A0A931PV53-F1
#
_entry.id   AF-A0A931PV53-F1
#
_cell.length_a   1.000
_cell.length_b   1.000
_cell.length_c   1.000
_cell.angle_alpha   90.00
_cell.angle_beta   90.00
_cell.angle_gamma   90.00
#
_symmetry.space_group_name_H-M   'P 1'
#
loop_
_entity.id
_entity.type
_entity.pdbx_description
1 polymer ?
#
loop_
_entity_poly.entity_id
_entity_poly.type
_entity_poly.pdbx_seq_one_letter_code
_entity_poly.pdbx_strand_id
1 'polypeptide(L)'
;MARNHYEVLGVSRSATDAEIKSAYRRLALLHHPDRSSETGSREIFLAATKAYETLSDPAQRRAYDRTQIQTAGPKPTAAPKPPSSQKVKPSVQPKASRKAQIASDVTRMSLLYSRGQQAEAERIARRIVAGGDRQPLAHAILGDVARVRGKTREAARQYDLAAKAEPANPLYRRRHEEMLAALGSEALQADSPKAVVATGGVLIAAASYIALSQEPPLLASVPFISSWTLGLVAMTFLCGIAIGAALSVGGWLERFTTAPAGMPARMSPAASLGCVALISFWLAAALYGAVGTAQRGFNRSTSRLLSATTFAVCALSLGAALSPGLSPFQVLLWSGNLVYPAALCGWMVADTFKPER
;
A
#
# COMPACT_ATOMS: atom_id res chain seq x y z
N MET A 1 -10.37 27.13 -42.93
CA MET A 1 -8.96 26.90 -43.31
C MET A 1 -8.48 25.61 -42.68
N ALA A 2 -7.73 24.78 -43.38
CA ALA A 2 -7.15 23.56 -42.82
C ALA A 2 -5.97 23.93 -41.90
N ARG A 3 -6.05 23.58 -40.60
CA ARG A 3 -4.99 23.90 -39.62
C ARG A 3 -3.75 23.06 -39.92
N ASN A 4 -2.58 23.68 -39.94
CA ASN A 4 -1.30 22.99 -40.14
C ASN A 4 -0.95 22.16 -38.88
N HIS A 5 -0.24 21.03 -39.02
CA HIS A 5 0.19 20.21 -37.88
C HIS A 5 1.02 20.99 -36.84
N TYR A 6 1.83 21.96 -37.26
CA TYR A 6 2.55 22.85 -36.34
C TYR A 6 1.61 23.76 -35.53
N GLU A 7 0.54 24.27 -36.16
CA GLU A 7 -0.49 25.09 -35.51
C GLU A 7 -1.36 24.26 -34.56
N VAL A 8 -1.70 23.02 -34.93
CA VAL A 8 -2.46 22.08 -34.08
C VAL A 8 -1.70 21.76 -32.80
N LEU A 9 -0.37 21.68 -32.84
CA LEU A 9 0.46 21.53 -31.64
C LEU A 9 0.79 22.87 -30.95
N GLY A 10 0.54 24.01 -31.60
CA GLY A 10 0.88 25.33 -31.09
C GLY A 10 2.39 25.58 -31.01
N VAL A 11 3.14 25.17 -32.03
CA VAL A 11 4.61 25.29 -32.12
C VAL A 11 5.05 25.91 -33.46
N SER A 12 6.26 26.48 -33.50
CA SER A 12 6.86 26.98 -34.74
C SER A 12 7.19 25.84 -35.72
N ARG A 13 7.24 26.14 -37.03
CA ARG A 13 7.85 25.22 -38.03
C ARG A 13 9.32 24.91 -37.72
N SER A 14 10.02 25.85 -37.09
CA SER A 14 11.40 25.70 -36.62
C SER A 14 11.53 24.95 -35.29
N ALA A 15 10.43 24.43 -34.73
CA ALA A 15 10.45 23.74 -33.44
C ALA A 15 11.33 22.48 -33.49
N THR A 16 12.10 22.28 -32.43
CA THR A 16 12.86 21.07 -32.17
C THR A 16 11.92 19.89 -31.87
N ASP A 17 12.40 18.67 -32.08
CA ASP A 17 11.63 17.46 -31.78
C ASP A 17 11.25 17.37 -30.28
N ALA A 18 12.07 17.99 -29.41
CA ALA A 18 11.79 18.14 -27.99
C ALA A 18 10.58 19.06 -27.72
N GLU A 19 10.46 20.18 -28.44
CA GLU A 19 9.32 21.11 -28.34
C GLU A 19 8.04 20.48 -28.90
N ILE A 20 8.12 19.80 -30.06
CA ILE A 20 7.02 19.03 -30.65
C ILE A 20 6.51 17.97 -29.67
N LYS A 21 7.41 17.19 -29.07
CA LYS A 21 7.08 16.16 -28.05
C LYS A 21 6.59 16.77 -26.73
N SER A 22 6.99 17.99 -26.39
CA SER A 22 6.48 18.70 -25.22
C SER A 22 5.04 19.18 -25.45
N ALA A 23 4.80 19.81 -26.60
CA ALA A 23 3.49 20.32 -27.01
C ALA A 23 2.45 19.20 -27.15
N TYR A 24 2.81 18.09 -27.79
CA TYR A 24 1.94 16.90 -27.86
C TYR A 24 1.57 16.37 -26.48
N ARG A 25 2.55 16.16 -25.57
CA ARG A 25 2.27 15.65 -24.22
C ARG A 25 1.35 16.57 -23.42
N ARG A 26 1.48 17.89 -23.58
CA ARG A 26 0.58 18.89 -22.95
C ARG A 26 -0.85 18.73 -23.46
N LEU A 27 -1.06 18.64 -24.77
CA LEU A 27 -2.39 18.47 -25.37
C LEU A 27 -3.00 17.09 -25.06
N ALA A 28 -2.19 16.03 -25.10
CA ALA A 28 -2.61 14.67 -24.78
C ALA A 28 -3.03 14.50 -23.30
N LEU A 29 -2.38 15.21 -22.37
CA LEU A 29 -2.78 15.22 -20.96
C LEU A 29 -4.07 16.04 -20.71
N LEU A 30 -4.27 17.13 -21.47
CA LEU A 30 -5.42 18.02 -21.32
C LEU A 30 -6.70 17.46 -21.94
N HIS A 31 -6.59 16.77 -23.08
CA HIS A 31 -7.73 16.28 -23.87
C HIS A 31 -7.84 14.74 -23.91
N HIS A 32 -7.20 14.03 -22.96
CA HIS A 32 -7.31 12.56 -22.88
C HIS A 32 -8.79 12.14 -22.66
N PRO A 33 -9.31 11.14 -23.40
CA PRO A 33 -10.71 10.71 -23.25
C PRO A 33 -11.06 10.29 -21.82
N ASP A 34 -10.12 9.66 -21.09
CA ASP A 34 -10.32 9.24 -19.70
C ASP A 34 -10.20 10.39 -18.67
N ARG A 35 -9.83 11.61 -19.08
CA ARG A 35 -9.54 12.74 -18.15
C ARG A 35 -10.31 14.02 -18.45
N SER A 36 -10.82 14.20 -19.67
CA SER A 36 -11.62 15.37 -20.05
C SER A 36 -12.94 14.96 -20.68
N SER A 37 -14.04 15.46 -20.12
CA SER A 37 -15.39 15.32 -20.64
C SER A 37 -15.86 16.55 -21.44
N GLU A 38 -14.95 17.47 -21.80
CA GLU A 38 -15.30 18.67 -22.56
C GLU A 38 -15.66 18.36 -24.01
N THR A 39 -16.76 18.96 -24.49
CA THR A 39 -17.24 18.85 -25.87
C THR A 39 -16.18 19.33 -26.86
N GLY A 40 -15.69 18.42 -27.71
CA GLY A 40 -14.61 18.69 -28.68
C GLY A 40 -13.21 18.20 -28.27
N SER A 41 -12.98 17.80 -27.02
CA SER A 41 -11.67 17.26 -26.58
C SER A 41 -11.22 16.05 -27.41
N ARG A 42 -12.14 15.16 -27.79
CA ARG A 42 -11.85 14.01 -28.66
C ARG A 42 -11.30 14.42 -30.04
N GLU A 43 -11.82 15.48 -30.63
CA GLU A 43 -11.37 15.98 -31.95
C GLU A 43 -9.98 16.63 -31.84
N ILE A 44 -9.77 17.42 -30.78
CA ILE A 44 -8.47 18.06 -30.49
C ILE A 44 -7.40 16.98 -30.23
N PHE A 45 -7.73 15.94 -29.47
CA PHE A 45 -6.84 14.81 -29.19
C PHE A 45 -6.46 14.04 -30.46
N LEU A 46 -7.43 13.74 -31.33
CA LEU A 46 -7.18 13.07 -32.62
C LEU A 46 -6.33 13.94 -33.54
N ALA A 47 -6.61 15.24 -33.63
CA ALA A 47 -5.82 16.17 -34.43
C ALA A 47 -4.38 16.31 -33.91
N ALA A 48 -4.19 16.43 -32.59
CA ALA A 48 -2.88 16.52 -31.96
C ALA A 48 -2.06 15.22 -32.12
N THR A 49 -2.72 14.07 -32.07
CA THR A 49 -2.08 12.76 -32.32
C THR A 49 -1.60 12.64 -33.76
N LYS A 50 -2.46 12.93 -34.74
CA LYS A 50 -2.08 12.92 -36.18
C LYS A 50 -0.96 13.91 -36.52
N ALA A 51 -0.98 15.08 -35.87
CA ALA A 51 0.09 16.07 -35.99
C ALA A 51 1.41 15.56 -35.39
N TYR A 52 1.37 14.91 -34.23
CA TYR A 52 2.56 14.32 -33.61
C TYR A 52 3.13 13.14 -34.39
N GLU A 53 2.29 12.24 -34.93
CA GLU A 53 2.73 11.13 -35.79
C GLU A 53 3.54 11.65 -36.99
N THR A 54 2.99 12.65 -37.70
CA THR A 54 3.64 13.23 -38.89
C THR A 54 4.91 14.02 -38.55
N LEU A 55 4.97 14.70 -37.41
CA LEU A 55 6.06 15.61 -37.05
C LEU A 55 7.14 14.99 -36.14
N SER A 56 6.90 13.81 -35.55
CA SER A 56 7.86 13.13 -34.66
C SER A 56 8.83 12.21 -35.39
N ASP A 57 8.48 11.71 -36.58
CA ASP A 57 9.37 11.00 -37.48
C ASP A 57 10.08 12.00 -38.42
N PRO A 58 11.42 12.10 -38.39
CA PRO A 58 12.17 13.00 -39.28
C PRO A 58 11.94 12.75 -40.78
N ALA A 59 11.61 11.53 -41.20
CA ALA A 59 11.32 11.22 -42.61
C ALA A 59 9.94 11.76 -43.02
N GLN A 60 8.91 11.51 -42.19
CA GLN A 60 7.56 12.02 -42.43
C GLN A 60 7.49 13.54 -42.32
N ARG A 61 8.20 14.13 -41.34
CA ARG A 61 8.32 15.59 -41.19
C ARG A 61 8.90 16.24 -42.45
N ARG A 62 10.00 15.69 -43.00
CA ARG A 62 10.59 16.15 -44.27
C ARG A 62 9.70 15.94 -45.49
N ALA A 63 8.82 14.94 -45.49
CA ALA A 63 7.82 14.76 -46.55
C ALA A 63 6.70 15.80 -46.44
N TYR A 64 6.21 16.04 -45.22
CA TYR A 64 5.19 17.05 -44.90
C TYR A 64 5.67 18.47 -45.19
N ASP A 65 6.86 18.85 -44.73
CA ASP A 65 7.43 20.18 -44.98
C ASP A 65 7.57 20.45 -46.50
N ARG A 66 7.91 19.42 -47.30
CA ARG A 66 8.03 19.51 -48.76
C ARG A 66 6.71 19.72 -49.50
N THR A 67 5.59 19.22 -48.97
CA THR A 67 4.25 19.49 -49.52
C THR A 67 3.72 20.85 -49.05
N GLN A 68 4.07 21.29 -47.84
CA GLN A 68 3.73 22.61 -47.30
C GLN A 68 4.51 23.77 -47.94
N ILE A 69 5.67 23.52 -48.56
CA ILE A 69 6.44 24.54 -49.31
C ILE A 69 5.77 24.89 -50.65
N GLN A 70 5.05 23.95 -51.27
CA GLN A 70 4.35 24.20 -52.54
C GLN A 70 3.08 25.07 -52.39
N THR A 71 2.68 25.39 -51.16
CA THR A 71 1.46 26.16 -50.82
C THR A 71 1.73 27.51 -50.15
N ALA A 72 2.99 27.94 -50.00
CA ALA A 72 3.35 29.21 -49.35
C ALA A 72 4.47 29.97 -50.08
N GLY A 73 4.15 31.15 -50.62
CA GLY A 73 5.12 32.03 -51.30
C GLY A 73 6.12 32.73 -50.36
N PRO A 74 7.26 33.27 -50.86
CA PRO A 74 8.42 33.56 -50.02
C PRO A 74 8.78 35.05 -49.85
N LYS A 75 9.13 35.47 -48.62
CA LYS A 75 10.28 36.33 -48.25
C LYS A 75 10.25 36.73 -46.77
N PRO A 76 11.35 37.26 -46.16
CA PRO A 76 12.75 37.21 -46.61
C PRO A 76 13.74 36.73 -45.52
N THR A 77 14.95 36.36 -45.94
CA THR A 77 16.15 36.38 -45.08
C THR A 77 17.30 36.99 -45.88
N ALA A 78 18.14 37.80 -45.26
CA ALA A 78 19.37 38.34 -45.86
C ALA A 78 20.53 38.18 -44.86
N ALA A 79 21.72 37.91 -45.40
CA ALA A 79 22.88 37.41 -44.66
C ALA A 79 23.82 38.54 -44.15
N PRO A 80 24.81 38.25 -43.26
CA PRO A 80 25.60 39.26 -42.55
C PRO A 80 26.98 39.55 -43.17
N LYS A 81 27.65 40.63 -42.73
CA LYS A 81 29.13 40.77 -42.63
C LYS A 81 29.55 41.94 -41.69
N PRO A 82 30.80 41.97 -41.17
CA PRO A 82 31.23 42.82 -40.03
C PRO A 82 31.97 44.11 -40.44
N PRO A 83 32.11 45.09 -39.54
CA PRO A 83 33.33 45.23 -38.69
C PRO A 83 33.00 45.64 -37.22
N SER A 84 33.89 45.82 -36.22
CA SER A 84 35.36 45.62 -36.07
C SER A 84 35.75 45.43 -34.58
N SER A 85 36.99 45.01 -34.34
CA SER A 85 37.75 44.93 -33.06
C SER A 85 37.36 45.88 -31.89
N GLN A 86 36.99 45.29 -30.75
CA GLN A 86 37.22 45.83 -29.41
C GLN A 86 37.81 44.76 -28.48
N LYS A 87 38.74 45.16 -27.60
CA LYS A 87 39.40 44.28 -26.62
C LYS A 87 38.39 43.85 -25.54
N VAL A 88 37.95 42.59 -25.59
CA VAL A 88 37.13 42.00 -24.53
C VAL A 88 38.03 41.56 -23.37
N LYS A 89 37.92 42.25 -22.22
CA LYS A 89 38.42 41.76 -20.91
C LYS A 89 37.77 40.40 -20.59
N PRO A 90 38.41 39.51 -19.81
CA PRO A 90 37.83 38.21 -19.50
C PRO A 90 36.45 38.37 -18.84
N SER A 91 35.39 37.95 -19.55
CA SER A 91 34.02 38.07 -19.08
C SER A 91 33.73 37.00 -18.05
N VAL A 92 33.74 37.40 -16.78
CA VAL A 92 33.15 36.61 -15.70
C VAL A 92 31.68 36.36 -16.07
N GLN A 93 31.32 35.09 -16.27
CA GLN A 93 29.93 34.72 -16.56
C GLN A 93 29.02 35.25 -15.43
N PRO A 94 27.94 35.99 -15.73
CA PRO A 94 27.06 36.50 -14.70
C PRO A 94 26.40 35.31 -14.00
N LYS A 95 26.63 35.16 -12.69
CA LYS A 95 25.96 34.15 -11.87
C LYS A 95 24.45 34.36 -12.02
N ALA A 96 23.75 33.39 -12.61
CA ALA A 96 22.30 33.43 -12.76
C ALA A 96 21.66 33.70 -11.39
N SER A 97 20.56 34.45 -11.36
CA SER A 97 19.89 34.75 -10.10
C SER A 97 19.52 33.45 -9.39
N ARG A 98 19.70 33.40 -8.06
CA ARG A 98 19.51 32.16 -7.28
C ARG A 98 18.16 31.51 -7.55
N LYS A 99 17.09 32.30 -7.73
CA LYS A 99 15.75 31.83 -8.13
C LYS A 99 15.73 31.15 -9.50
N ALA A 100 16.40 31.70 -10.52
CA ALA A 100 16.49 31.07 -11.84
C ALA A 100 17.29 29.76 -11.80
N GLN A 101 18.34 29.70 -10.99
CA GLN A 101 19.13 28.48 -10.81
C GLN A 101 18.33 27.38 -10.09
N ILE A 102 17.54 27.73 -9.06
CA ILE A 102 16.61 26.81 -8.40
C ILE A 102 15.53 26.31 -9.37
N ALA A 103 14.94 27.18 -10.19
CA ALA A 103 13.93 26.77 -11.18
C ALA A 103 14.52 25.76 -12.19
N SER A 104 15.73 26.01 -12.69
CA SER A 104 16.46 25.08 -13.55
C SER A 104 16.77 23.75 -12.86
N ASP A 105 17.28 23.78 -11.63
CA ASP A 105 17.58 22.59 -10.84
C ASP A 105 16.31 21.77 -10.54
N VAL A 106 15.17 22.42 -10.24
CA VAL A 106 13.86 21.75 -10.06
C VAL A 106 13.39 21.05 -11.34
N THR A 107 13.47 21.71 -12.49
CA THR A 107 13.12 21.10 -13.80
C THR A 107 14.03 19.90 -14.10
N ARG A 108 15.34 20.03 -13.88
CA ARG A 108 16.31 18.95 -14.08
C ARG A 108 16.07 17.78 -13.14
N MET A 109 15.82 18.05 -11.86
CA MET A 109 15.50 17.06 -10.83
C MET A 109 14.27 16.23 -11.19
N SER A 110 13.18 16.88 -11.63
CA SER A 110 11.96 16.21 -12.09
C SER A 110 12.22 15.28 -13.29
N LEU A 111 12.99 15.75 -14.28
CA LEU A 111 13.35 14.94 -15.45
C LEU A 111 14.19 13.72 -15.06
N LEU A 112 15.20 13.88 -14.20
CA LEU A 112 16.04 12.78 -13.71
C LEU A 112 15.21 11.75 -12.93
N TYR A 113 14.30 12.22 -12.09
CA TYR A 113 13.41 11.35 -11.32
C TYR A 113 12.49 10.52 -12.23
N SER A 114 11.87 11.15 -13.24
CA SER A 114 11.02 10.44 -14.23
C SER A 114 11.77 9.43 -15.10
N ARG A 115 13.10 9.53 -15.20
CA ARG A 115 13.98 8.56 -15.88
C ARG A 115 14.50 7.44 -14.97
N GLY A 116 14.04 7.38 -13.72
CA GLY A 116 14.56 6.42 -12.72
C GLY A 116 15.97 6.76 -12.20
N GLN A 117 16.55 7.91 -12.56
CA GLN A 117 17.88 8.34 -12.10
C GLN A 117 17.81 8.94 -10.67
N GLN A 118 17.26 8.17 -9.73
CA GLN A 118 16.91 8.59 -8.37
C GLN A 118 18.10 9.19 -7.60
N ALA A 119 19.30 8.61 -7.73
CA ALA A 119 20.50 9.12 -7.07
C ALA A 119 20.96 10.50 -7.58
N GLU A 120 20.66 10.84 -8.84
CA GLU A 120 20.96 12.19 -9.37
C GLU A 120 19.90 13.20 -8.94
N ALA A 121 18.62 12.81 -9.00
CA ALA A 121 17.52 13.63 -8.51
C ALA A 121 17.68 13.95 -7.01
N GLU A 122 18.06 12.96 -6.20
CA GLU A 122 18.33 13.12 -4.77
C GLU A 122 19.45 14.15 -4.50
N ARG A 123 20.56 14.12 -5.25
CA ARG A 123 21.66 15.08 -5.08
C ARG A 123 21.20 16.53 -5.31
N ILE A 124 20.34 16.75 -6.31
CA ILE A 124 19.77 18.07 -6.57
C ILE A 124 18.76 18.46 -5.49
N ALA A 125 17.86 17.54 -5.10
CA ALA A 125 16.88 17.77 -4.04
C ALA A 125 17.55 18.17 -2.71
N ARG A 126 18.60 17.45 -2.30
CA ARG A 126 19.39 17.78 -1.10
C ARG A 126 20.01 19.18 -1.18
N ARG A 127 20.53 19.59 -2.34
CA ARG A 127 21.11 20.93 -2.55
C ARG A 127 20.06 22.03 -2.39
N ILE A 128 18.89 21.84 -2.98
CA ILE A 128 17.76 22.79 -2.89
C ILE A 128 17.33 22.96 -1.42
N VAL A 129 17.10 21.84 -0.71
CA VAL A 129 16.69 21.86 0.70
C VAL A 129 17.78 22.46 1.61
N ALA A 130 19.06 22.16 1.36
CA ALA A 130 20.19 22.75 2.09
C ALA A 130 20.34 24.27 1.85
N GLY A 131 19.77 24.81 0.77
CA GLY A 131 19.65 26.25 0.57
C GLY A 131 18.66 26.92 1.54
N GLY A 132 17.77 26.16 2.19
CA GLY A 132 16.64 26.69 2.95
C GLY A 132 15.41 27.02 2.08
N ASP A 133 15.43 26.68 0.79
CA ASP A 133 14.31 26.89 -0.12
C ASP A 133 13.25 25.80 0.09
N ARG A 134 12.04 26.20 0.51
CA ARG A 134 10.89 25.31 0.75
C ARG A 134 10.24 24.81 -0.55
N GLN A 135 10.99 24.04 -1.34
CA GLN A 135 10.50 23.44 -2.59
C GLN A 135 9.77 22.11 -2.30
N PRO A 136 8.44 22.02 -2.50
CA PRO A 136 7.66 20.83 -2.12
C PRO A 136 8.13 19.56 -2.84
N LEU A 137 8.42 19.67 -4.14
CA LEU A 137 8.89 18.56 -4.97
C LEU A 137 10.25 18.00 -4.53
N ALA A 138 11.14 18.85 -4.00
CA ALA A 138 12.44 18.40 -3.50
C ALA A 138 12.24 17.50 -2.26
N HIS A 139 11.41 17.93 -1.31
CA HIS A 139 11.02 17.11 -0.17
C HIS A 139 10.29 15.82 -0.60
N ALA A 140 9.35 15.89 -1.53
CA ALA A 140 8.64 14.71 -2.03
C ALA A 140 9.57 13.64 -2.64
N ILE A 141 10.57 14.06 -3.44
CA ILE A 141 11.58 13.15 -4.02
C ILE A 141 12.50 12.57 -2.95
N LEU A 142 12.89 13.35 -1.93
CA LEU A 142 13.64 12.80 -0.79
C LEU A 142 12.79 11.77 0.00
N GLY A 143 11.48 12.02 0.13
CA GLY A 143 10.53 11.08 0.72
C GLY A 143 10.44 9.77 -0.06
N ASP A 144 10.28 9.84 -1.38
CA ASP A 144 10.25 8.67 -2.26
C ASP A 144 11.55 7.87 -2.22
N VAL A 145 12.71 8.53 -2.25
CA VAL A 145 14.02 7.86 -2.18
C VAL A 145 14.26 7.23 -0.79
N ALA A 146 13.83 7.89 0.28
CA ALA A 146 13.87 7.31 1.63
C ALA A 146 12.95 6.08 1.73
N ARG A 147 11.73 6.14 1.16
CA ARG A 147 10.77 5.03 1.11
C ARG A 147 11.32 3.83 0.34
N VAL A 148 11.93 4.05 -0.82
CA VAL A 148 12.60 2.98 -1.61
C VAL A 148 13.76 2.33 -0.85
N ARG A 149 14.44 3.08 0.03
CA ARG A 149 15.51 2.57 0.90
C ARG A 149 15.02 1.95 2.22
N GLY A 150 13.71 1.74 2.40
CA GLY A 150 13.13 1.20 3.64
C GLY A 150 13.25 2.14 4.85
N LYS A 151 13.53 3.43 4.64
CA LYS A 151 13.67 4.42 5.72
C LYS A 151 12.34 5.12 6.02
N THR A 152 11.35 4.36 6.45
CA THR A 152 9.95 4.79 6.64
C THR A 152 9.83 6.07 7.49
N ARG A 153 10.62 6.20 8.57
CA ARG A 153 10.67 7.42 9.42
C ARG A 153 11.23 8.66 8.71
N GLU A 154 12.21 8.47 7.83
CA GLU A 154 12.80 9.57 7.05
C GLU A 154 11.81 9.99 5.95
N ALA A 155 11.17 9.02 5.28
CA ALA A 155 10.13 9.27 4.29
C ALA A 155 8.94 10.04 4.85
N ALA A 156 8.39 9.62 6.00
CA ALA A 156 7.29 10.29 6.68
C ALA A 156 7.58 11.79 6.91
N ARG A 157 8.77 12.12 7.47
CA ARG A 157 9.18 13.51 7.71
C ARG A 157 9.29 14.33 6.43
N GLN A 158 9.80 13.75 5.36
CA GLN A 158 9.94 14.47 4.09
C GLN A 158 8.58 14.74 3.43
N TYR A 159 7.63 13.80 3.48
CA TYR A 159 6.28 14.05 2.97
C TYR A 159 5.49 15.07 3.81
N ASP A 160 5.68 15.11 5.13
CA ASP A 160 5.13 16.18 6.00
C ASP A 160 5.66 17.56 5.60
N LEU A 161 6.97 17.70 5.40
CA LEU A 161 7.58 18.94 4.92
C LEU A 161 7.06 19.36 3.53
N ALA A 162 6.86 18.40 2.62
CA ALA A 162 6.24 18.66 1.31
C ALA A 162 4.78 19.12 1.45
N ALA A 163 3.98 18.46 2.29
CA ALA A 163 2.58 18.80 2.54
C ALA A 163 2.43 20.19 3.21
N LYS A 164 3.35 20.57 4.10
CA LYS A 164 3.42 21.91 4.69
C LYS A 164 3.85 22.99 3.69
N ALA A 165 4.65 22.64 2.68
CA ALA A 165 5.09 23.55 1.64
C ALA A 165 4.04 23.74 0.52
N GLU A 166 3.20 22.74 0.25
CA GLU A 166 2.09 22.81 -0.73
C GLU A 166 0.79 22.17 -0.18
N PRO A 167 0.05 22.87 0.71
CA PRO A 167 -1.13 22.30 1.37
C PRO A 167 -2.29 21.93 0.43
N ALA A 168 -2.32 22.51 -0.77
CA ALA A 168 -3.30 22.25 -1.81
C ALA A 168 -3.08 20.90 -2.54
N ASN A 169 -1.92 20.26 -2.38
CA ASN A 169 -1.60 19.00 -3.04
C ASN A 169 -1.92 17.79 -2.13
N PRO A 170 -3.01 17.04 -2.38
CA PRO A 170 -3.42 15.94 -1.50
C PRO A 170 -2.46 14.75 -1.55
N LEU A 171 -1.60 14.65 -2.58
CA LEU A 171 -0.68 13.53 -2.74
C LEU A 171 0.33 13.46 -1.59
N TYR A 172 0.91 14.58 -1.17
CA TYR A 172 1.91 14.58 -0.10
C TYR A 172 1.31 14.21 1.26
N ARG A 173 0.08 14.64 1.52
CA ARG A 173 -0.65 14.26 2.75
C ARG A 173 -0.92 12.75 2.79
N ARG A 174 -1.47 12.18 1.70
CA ARG A 174 -1.65 10.73 1.56
C ARG A 174 -0.34 9.96 1.71
N ARG A 175 0.74 10.42 1.08
CA ARG A 175 2.08 9.79 1.23
C ARG A 175 2.62 9.88 2.65
N HIS A 176 2.35 10.96 3.38
CA HIS A 176 2.71 11.08 4.79
C HIS A 176 1.91 10.09 5.65
N GLU A 177 0.60 10.04 5.48
CA GLU A 177 -0.33 9.12 6.14
C GLU A 177 0.06 7.65 5.89
N GLU A 178 0.34 7.27 4.63
CA GLU A 178 0.88 5.95 4.24
C GLU A 178 2.15 5.57 5.03
N MET A 179 3.08 6.51 5.23
CA MET A 179 4.30 6.25 5.99
C MET A 179 4.06 6.18 7.50
N LEU A 180 3.11 6.94 8.04
CA LEU A 180 2.71 6.80 9.45
C LEU A 180 2.02 5.46 9.71
N ALA A 181 1.13 5.02 8.82
CA ALA A 181 0.50 3.71 8.90
C ALA A 181 1.53 2.57 8.82
N ALA A 182 2.51 2.68 7.91
CA ALA A 182 3.62 1.74 7.83
C ALA A 182 4.43 1.68 9.13
N LEU A 183 4.78 2.83 9.74
CA LEU A 183 5.47 2.88 11.03
C LEU A 183 4.68 2.28 12.20
N GLY A 184 3.36 2.49 12.23
CA GLY A 184 2.48 1.83 13.19
C GLY A 184 2.51 0.31 13.03
N SER A 185 2.52 -0.19 11.79
CA SER A 185 2.60 -1.62 11.51
C SER A 185 3.96 -2.23 11.84
N GLU A 186 5.06 -1.53 11.59
CA GLU A 186 6.42 -1.93 12.00
C GLU A 186 6.53 -2.03 13.54
N ALA A 187 5.96 -1.06 14.28
CA ALA A 187 5.97 -1.07 15.73
C ALA A 187 5.15 -2.23 16.32
N LEU A 188 3.96 -2.51 15.78
CA LEU A 188 3.12 -3.64 16.19
C LEU A 188 3.79 -5.00 15.89
N GLN A 189 4.51 -5.12 14.76
CA GLN A 189 5.28 -6.33 14.46
C GLN A 189 6.47 -6.53 15.40
N ALA A 190 7.11 -5.46 15.89
CA ALA A 190 8.25 -5.55 16.80
C ALA A 190 7.91 -6.13 18.18
N ASP A 191 6.67 -5.98 18.66
CA ASP A 191 6.19 -6.58 19.92
C ASP A 191 5.62 -8.01 19.77
N SER A 192 5.55 -8.54 18.54
CA SER A 192 5.08 -9.90 18.28
C SER A 192 5.75 -11.03 19.08
N PRO A 193 7.07 -11.05 19.37
CA PRO A 193 7.65 -12.13 20.18
C PRO A 193 7.15 -12.13 21.63
N LYS A 194 6.88 -10.95 22.22
CA LYS A 194 6.33 -10.86 23.58
C LYS A 194 4.91 -11.41 23.64
N ALA A 195 4.09 -11.12 22.62
CA ALA A 195 2.73 -11.64 22.53
C ALA A 195 2.71 -13.18 22.42
N VAL A 196 3.60 -13.77 21.61
CA VAL A 196 3.73 -15.24 21.49
C VAL A 196 4.16 -15.88 22.81
N VAL A 197 5.16 -15.29 23.50
CA VAL A 197 5.61 -15.77 24.81
C VAL A 197 4.51 -15.67 25.87
N ALA A 198 3.75 -14.57 25.90
CA ALA A 198 2.64 -14.38 26.83
C ALA A 198 1.53 -15.43 26.61
N THR A 199 1.10 -15.67 25.37
CA THR A 199 0.09 -16.70 25.06
C THR A 199 0.59 -18.11 25.38
N GLY A 200 1.88 -18.41 25.12
CA GLY A 200 2.50 -19.67 25.53
C GLY A 200 2.46 -19.84 27.06
N GLY A 201 2.77 -18.79 27.81
CA GLY A 201 2.65 -18.76 29.26
C GLY A 201 1.23 -19.00 29.77
N VAL A 202 0.21 -18.36 29.17
CA VAL A 202 -1.21 -18.59 29.50
C VAL A 202 -1.63 -20.02 29.22
N LEU A 203 -1.23 -20.60 28.09
CA LEU A 203 -1.57 -21.99 27.74
C LEU A 203 -0.91 -23.00 28.69
N ILE A 204 0.36 -22.79 29.06
CA ILE A 204 1.07 -23.62 30.04
C ILE A 204 0.42 -23.49 31.42
N ALA A 205 0.07 -22.28 31.86
CA ALA A 205 -0.61 -22.04 33.14
C ALA A 205 -1.99 -22.71 33.17
N ALA A 206 -2.77 -22.62 32.10
CA ALA A 206 -4.06 -23.29 31.96
C ALA A 206 -3.94 -24.81 31.97
N ALA A 207 -3.01 -25.39 31.22
CA ALA A 207 -2.78 -26.84 31.22
C ALA A 207 -2.27 -27.35 32.58
N SER A 208 -1.41 -26.59 33.25
CA SER A 208 -0.92 -26.88 34.60
C SER A 208 -2.04 -26.78 35.64
N TYR A 209 -2.92 -25.77 35.52
CA TYR A 209 -4.10 -25.63 36.36
C TYR A 209 -5.00 -26.87 36.22
N ILE A 210 -5.37 -27.22 34.99
CA ILE A 210 -6.24 -28.37 34.68
C ILE A 210 -5.65 -29.69 35.21
N ALA A 211 -4.32 -29.88 35.10
CA ALA A 211 -3.63 -31.07 35.59
C ALA A 211 -3.63 -31.19 37.13
N LEU A 212 -3.68 -30.07 37.85
CA LEU A 212 -3.53 -30.02 39.31
C LEU A 212 -4.84 -29.72 40.06
N SER A 213 -5.82 -29.10 39.41
CA SER A 213 -7.09 -28.69 40.02
C SER A 213 -8.00 -29.89 40.28
N GLN A 214 -8.47 -30.02 41.51
CA GLN A 214 -9.53 -30.97 41.88
C GLN A 214 -10.82 -30.20 42.13
N GLU A 215 -11.63 -30.05 41.08
CA GLU A 215 -12.94 -29.42 41.13
C GLU A 215 -14.06 -30.43 40.90
N PRO A 216 -15.25 -30.25 41.51
CA PRO A 216 -16.42 -31.06 41.18
C PRO A 216 -16.90 -30.75 39.75
N PRO A 217 -17.45 -31.75 39.03
CA PRO A 217 -18.03 -31.54 37.71
C PRO A 217 -19.27 -30.65 37.78
N LEU A 218 -19.34 -29.67 36.87
CA LEU A 218 -20.41 -28.68 36.76
C LEU A 218 -21.73 -29.29 36.24
N LEU A 219 -21.63 -30.27 35.33
CA LEU A 219 -22.76 -30.83 34.58
C LEU A 219 -22.71 -32.36 34.52
N ALA A 220 -22.60 -33.01 35.69
CA ALA A 220 -22.49 -34.46 35.83
C ALA A 220 -23.61 -35.27 35.12
N SER A 221 -24.79 -34.68 34.93
CA SER A 221 -25.94 -35.29 34.25
C SER A 221 -25.85 -35.31 32.71
N VAL A 222 -24.92 -34.57 32.09
CA VAL A 222 -24.78 -34.49 30.63
C VAL A 222 -23.62 -35.38 30.16
N PRO A 223 -23.87 -36.53 29.51
CA PRO A 223 -22.86 -37.58 29.31
C PRO A 223 -21.66 -37.16 28.44
N PHE A 224 -21.81 -36.11 27.62
CA PHE A 224 -20.76 -35.62 26.72
C PHE A 224 -19.74 -34.69 27.37
N ILE A 225 -20.11 -34.07 28.50
CA ILE A 225 -19.31 -33.10 29.27
C ILE A 225 -19.41 -33.38 30.78
N SER A 226 -19.69 -34.63 31.15
CA SER A 226 -19.94 -35.05 32.54
C SER A 226 -18.73 -34.89 33.45
N SER A 227 -17.51 -34.82 32.88
CA SER A 227 -16.28 -34.53 33.62
C SER A 227 -15.89 -33.04 33.62
N TRP A 228 -16.71 -32.14 33.06
CA TRP A 228 -16.29 -30.74 32.90
C TRP A 228 -16.47 -29.93 34.18
N THR A 229 -15.41 -29.23 34.59
CA THR A 229 -15.38 -28.37 35.78
C THR A 229 -15.48 -26.90 35.39
N LEU A 230 -15.73 -26.00 36.36
CA LEU A 230 -15.83 -24.57 36.10
C LEU A 230 -14.48 -23.98 35.66
N GLY A 231 -13.39 -24.37 36.32
CA GLY A 231 -12.03 -23.97 35.97
C GLY A 231 -11.60 -24.42 34.59
N LEU A 232 -11.98 -25.63 34.13
CA LEU A 232 -11.74 -26.08 32.76
C LEU A 232 -12.41 -25.17 31.73
N VAL A 233 -13.68 -24.80 31.96
CA VAL A 233 -14.44 -23.89 31.08
C VAL A 233 -13.83 -22.50 31.07
N ALA A 234 -13.42 -21.96 32.23
CA ALA A 234 -12.75 -20.67 32.32
C ALA A 234 -11.39 -20.68 31.62
N MET A 235 -10.55 -21.69 31.84
CA MET A 235 -9.20 -21.77 31.30
C MET A 235 -9.18 -22.02 29.78
N THR A 236 -10.10 -22.83 29.25
CA THR A 236 -10.27 -23.01 27.79
C THR A 236 -10.69 -21.69 27.12
N PHE A 237 -11.63 -20.95 27.71
CA PHE A 237 -12.06 -19.64 27.20
C PHE A 237 -10.93 -18.59 27.26
N LEU A 238 -10.21 -18.49 28.38
CA LEU A 238 -9.07 -17.58 28.54
C LEU A 238 -7.92 -17.89 27.57
N CYS A 239 -7.61 -19.17 27.32
CA CYS A 239 -6.64 -19.58 26.30
C CYS A 239 -7.07 -19.08 24.91
N GLY A 240 -8.36 -19.23 24.56
CA GLY A 240 -8.89 -18.70 23.32
C GLY A 240 -8.65 -17.19 23.19
N ILE A 241 -9.06 -16.39 24.19
CA ILE A 241 -8.84 -14.94 24.18
C ILE A 241 -7.36 -14.60 23.98
N ALA A 242 -6.45 -15.25 24.72
CA ALA A 242 -5.00 -15.01 24.63
C ALA A 242 -4.43 -15.36 23.23
N ILE A 243 -4.93 -16.42 22.59
CA ILE A 243 -4.56 -16.80 21.21
C ILE A 243 -5.05 -15.75 20.23
N GLY A 244 -6.34 -15.37 20.32
CA GLY A 244 -6.96 -14.36 19.48
C GLY A 244 -6.23 -13.01 19.54
N ALA A 245 -5.97 -12.54 20.76
CA ALA A 245 -5.29 -11.28 21.00
C ALA A 245 -3.86 -11.29 20.44
N ALA A 246 -3.06 -12.33 20.70
CA ALA A 246 -1.67 -12.38 20.21
C ALA A 246 -1.57 -12.53 18.69
N LEU A 247 -2.44 -13.34 18.07
CA LEU A 247 -2.52 -13.43 16.60
C LEU A 247 -2.96 -12.09 15.98
N SER A 248 -3.80 -11.32 16.68
CA SER A 248 -4.18 -9.96 16.28
C SER A 248 -3.00 -8.98 16.37
N VAL A 249 -2.35 -8.89 17.53
CA VAL A 249 -1.24 -7.97 17.82
C VAL A 249 -0.04 -8.21 16.90
N GLY A 250 0.37 -9.47 16.72
CA GLY A 250 1.47 -9.81 15.82
C GLY A 250 1.14 -9.69 14.32
N GLY A 251 -0.07 -9.26 13.95
CA GLY A 251 -0.49 -9.10 12.56
C GLY A 251 -0.68 -10.42 11.79
N TRP A 252 -0.93 -11.52 12.51
CA TRP A 252 -1.12 -12.86 11.92
C TRP A 252 -2.55 -13.11 11.44
N LEU A 253 -3.51 -12.38 12.01
CA LEU A 253 -4.91 -12.27 11.57
C LEU A 253 -5.13 -10.94 10.82
N GLU A 254 -5.54 -11.04 9.55
CA GLU A 254 -6.11 -9.93 8.80
C GLU A 254 -7.57 -9.67 9.23
N ARG A 255 -8.09 -8.45 9.02
CA ARG A 255 -9.52 -8.18 9.23
C ARG A 255 -10.34 -9.12 8.33
N PHE A 256 -11.15 -10.01 8.94
CA PHE A 256 -12.14 -10.78 8.19
C PHE A 256 -13.04 -9.78 7.46
N THR A 257 -12.92 -9.77 6.14
CA THR A 257 -13.22 -8.60 5.30
C THR A 257 -14.58 -7.99 5.58
N THR A 258 -14.59 -6.66 5.75
CA THR A 258 -15.76 -5.84 5.44
C THR A 258 -16.30 -6.27 4.09
N ALA A 259 -17.60 -6.60 4.01
CA ALA A 259 -18.21 -6.96 2.73
C ALA A 259 -18.05 -5.76 1.76
N PRO A 260 -17.67 -5.99 0.49
CA PRO A 260 -17.62 -4.92 -0.49
C PRO A 260 -19.00 -4.28 -0.60
N ALA A 261 -19.05 -2.95 -0.55
CA ALA A 261 -20.30 -2.20 -0.54
C ALA A 261 -21.14 -2.54 -1.79
N GLY A 262 -22.39 -2.97 -1.57
CA GLY A 262 -23.36 -3.20 -2.64
C GLY A 262 -23.85 -4.65 -2.84
N MET A 263 -23.38 -5.64 -2.08
CA MET A 263 -23.99 -7.00 -2.08
C MET A 263 -24.93 -7.21 -0.88
N PRO A 264 -26.09 -7.87 -1.06
CA PRO A 264 -26.93 -8.30 0.06
C PRO A 264 -26.18 -9.32 0.90
N ALA A 265 -26.40 -9.29 2.23
CA ALA A 265 -25.58 -9.93 3.25
C ALA A 265 -25.43 -11.46 3.11
N ARG A 266 -24.53 -11.91 2.23
CA ARG A 266 -23.97 -13.25 2.27
C ARG A 266 -22.94 -13.29 3.39
N MET A 267 -23.21 -14.09 4.43
CA MET A 267 -22.25 -14.34 5.50
C MET A 267 -20.91 -14.76 4.90
N SER A 268 -19.82 -14.14 5.35
CA SER A 268 -18.49 -14.49 4.83
C SER A 268 -18.19 -15.98 5.11
N PRO A 269 -17.35 -16.64 4.30
CA PRO A 269 -16.96 -18.03 4.56
C PRO A 269 -16.38 -18.25 5.98
N ALA A 270 -15.72 -17.22 6.54
CA ALA A 270 -15.27 -17.23 7.93
C ALA A 270 -16.43 -17.17 8.95
N ALA A 271 -17.47 -16.38 8.68
CA ALA A 271 -18.66 -16.32 9.51
C ALA A 271 -19.48 -17.62 9.45
N SER A 272 -19.63 -18.24 8.27
CA SER A 272 -20.32 -19.54 8.16
C SER A 272 -19.56 -20.66 8.88
N LEU A 273 -18.23 -20.72 8.74
CA LEU A 273 -17.39 -21.64 9.52
C LEU A 273 -17.44 -21.34 11.02
N GLY A 274 -17.56 -20.06 11.41
CA GLY A 274 -17.79 -19.65 12.80
C GLY A 274 -19.08 -20.23 13.37
N CYS A 275 -20.19 -20.16 12.64
CA CYS A 275 -21.45 -20.77 13.05
C CYS A 275 -21.35 -22.30 13.20
N VAL A 276 -20.65 -22.99 12.30
CA VAL A 276 -20.43 -24.45 12.43
C VAL A 276 -19.53 -24.77 13.63
N ALA A 277 -18.49 -23.97 13.88
CA ALA A 277 -17.54 -24.18 14.96
C ALA A 277 -18.12 -23.99 16.37
N LEU A 278 -19.25 -23.27 16.52
CA LEU A 278 -20.01 -23.21 17.78
C LEU A 278 -20.61 -24.57 18.16
N ILE A 279 -20.95 -25.40 17.17
CA ILE A 279 -21.57 -26.71 17.37
C ILE A 279 -20.52 -27.82 17.34
N SER A 280 -19.60 -27.77 16.38
CA SER A 280 -18.48 -28.72 16.27
C SER A 280 -17.29 -28.10 15.55
N PHE A 281 -16.28 -27.69 16.33
CA PHE A 281 -15.00 -27.22 15.83
C PHE A 281 -14.32 -28.22 14.89
N TRP A 282 -14.32 -29.51 15.24
CA TRP A 282 -13.68 -30.55 14.43
C TRP A 282 -14.34 -30.73 13.05
N LEU A 283 -15.67 -30.64 12.99
CA LEU A 283 -16.39 -30.64 11.71
C LEU A 283 -16.07 -29.38 10.88
N ALA A 284 -16.02 -28.20 11.51
CA ALA A 284 -15.63 -26.97 10.83
C ALA A 284 -14.19 -27.03 10.27
N ALA A 285 -13.24 -27.57 11.04
CA ALA A 285 -11.86 -27.77 10.62
C ALA A 285 -11.75 -28.78 9.45
N ALA A 286 -12.47 -29.90 9.51
CA ALA A 286 -12.51 -30.89 8.42
C ALA A 286 -13.12 -30.31 7.14
N LEU A 287 -14.24 -29.58 7.24
CA LEU A 287 -14.87 -28.89 6.11
C LEU A 287 -13.93 -27.84 5.50
N TYR A 288 -13.23 -27.06 6.32
CA TYR A 288 -12.22 -26.10 5.84
C TYR A 288 -11.08 -26.80 5.09
N GLY A 289 -10.60 -27.94 5.60
CA GLY A 289 -9.60 -28.78 4.92
C GLY A 289 -10.08 -29.30 3.57
N ALA A 290 -11.30 -29.84 3.51
CA ALA A 290 -11.90 -30.35 2.27
C ALA A 290 -12.11 -29.24 1.22
N VAL A 291 -12.63 -28.08 1.62
CA VAL A 291 -12.82 -26.93 0.72
C VAL A 291 -11.49 -26.37 0.23
N GLY A 292 -10.51 -26.18 1.12
CA GLY A 292 -9.20 -25.62 0.77
C GLY A 292 -8.37 -26.53 -0.14
N THR A 293 -8.45 -27.85 0.06
CA THR A 293 -7.81 -28.83 -0.85
C THR A 293 -8.50 -28.84 -2.22
N ALA A 294 -9.84 -28.89 -2.27
CA ALA A 294 -10.60 -28.85 -3.53
C ALA A 294 -10.34 -27.56 -4.33
N GLN A 295 -10.20 -26.43 -3.67
CA GLN A 295 -9.92 -25.12 -4.28
C GLN A 295 -8.41 -24.85 -4.53
N ARG A 296 -7.52 -25.76 -4.11
CA ARG A 296 -6.05 -25.57 -4.11
C ARG A 296 -5.58 -24.27 -3.45
N GLY A 297 -6.30 -23.81 -2.42
CA GLY A 297 -6.09 -22.50 -1.82
C GLY A 297 -6.55 -22.45 -0.37
N PHE A 298 -5.69 -21.93 0.51
CA PHE A 298 -5.96 -21.77 1.93
C PHE A 298 -5.83 -20.31 2.34
N ASN A 299 -6.81 -19.79 3.08
CA ASN A 299 -6.69 -18.48 3.72
C ASN A 299 -5.68 -18.57 4.87
N ARG A 300 -4.60 -17.79 4.82
CA ARG A 300 -3.52 -17.83 5.82
C ARG A 300 -4.05 -17.51 7.23
N SER A 301 -4.90 -16.50 7.37
CA SER A 301 -5.50 -16.07 8.64
C SER A 301 -6.36 -17.18 9.27
N THR A 302 -7.27 -17.78 8.49
CA THR A 302 -8.11 -18.89 8.95
C THR A 302 -7.28 -20.14 9.30
N SER A 303 -6.28 -20.48 8.47
CA SER A 303 -5.41 -21.64 8.71
C SER A 303 -4.60 -21.49 9.99
N ARG A 304 -4.06 -20.29 10.27
CA ARG A 304 -3.33 -19.98 11.51
C ARG A 304 -4.22 -20.09 12.73
N LEU A 305 -5.43 -19.53 12.67
CA LEU A 305 -6.40 -19.57 13.77
C LEU A 305 -6.80 -21.02 14.09
N LEU A 306 -7.21 -21.80 13.09
CA LEU A 306 -7.56 -23.21 13.27
C LEU A 306 -6.38 -24.03 13.81
N SER A 307 -5.16 -23.79 13.32
CA SER A 307 -3.95 -24.50 13.80
C SER A 307 -3.64 -24.17 15.26
N ALA A 308 -3.71 -22.89 15.63
CA ALA A 308 -3.46 -22.44 17.01
C ALA A 308 -4.54 -22.97 17.98
N THR A 309 -5.81 -22.96 17.57
CA THR A 309 -6.90 -23.57 18.35
C THR A 309 -6.70 -25.08 18.50
N THR A 310 -6.37 -25.80 17.42
CA THR A 310 -6.10 -27.24 17.45
C THR A 310 -4.96 -27.58 18.41
N PHE A 311 -3.86 -26.83 18.34
CA PHE A 311 -2.72 -26.99 19.24
C PHE A 311 -3.10 -26.79 20.72
N ALA A 312 -3.85 -25.73 21.02
CA ALA A 312 -4.33 -25.46 22.37
C ALA A 312 -5.28 -26.56 22.89
N VAL A 313 -6.21 -27.03 22.06
CA VAL A 313 -7.12 -28.13 22.39
C VAL A 313 -6.35 -29.42 22.72
N CYS A 314 -5.33 -29.76 21.92
CA CYS A 314 -4.46 -30.90 22.21
C CYS A 314 -3.65 -30.73 23.51
N ALA A 315 -3.10 -29.53 23.76
CA ALA A 315 -2.34 -29.24 24.98
C ALA A 315 -3.22 -29.31 26.26
N LEU A 316 -4.45 -28.79 26.19
CA LEU A 316 -5.40 -28.83 27.29
C LEU A 316 -5.95 -30.25 27.53
N SER A 317 -6.14 -31.04 26.46
CA SER A 317 -6.47 -32.47 26.56
C SER A 317 -5.32 -33.28 27.20
N LEU A 318 -4.07 -32.97 26.89
CA LEU A 318 -2.90 -33.56 27.55
C LEU A 318 -2.82 -33.19 29.04
N GLY A 319 -3.10 -31.93 29.39
CA GLY A 319 -3.23 -31.50 30.79
C GLY A 319 -4.34 -32.26 31.53
N ALA A 320 -5.49 -32.46 30.88
CA ALA A 320 -6.59 -33.26 31.42
C ALA A 320 -6.24 -34.75 31.58
N ALA A 321 -5.38 -35.32 30.73
CA ALA A 321 -4.90 -36.70 30.86
C ALA A 321 -4.03 -36.94 32.11
N LEU A 322 -3.48 -35.87 32.71
CA LEU A 322 -2.74 -35.90 33.97
C LEU A 322 -3.63 -35.65 35.20
N SER A 323 -4.89 -35.26 35.00
CA SER A 323 -5.80 -34.82 36.04
C SER A 323 -6.73 -35.95 36.54
N PRO A 324 -6.75 -36.27 37.85
CA PRO A 324 -7.64 -37.29 38.39
C PRO A 324 -9.09 -36.77 38.43
N GLY A 325 -9.87 -37.13 37.41
CA GLY A 325 -11.32 -36.84 37.33
C GLY A 325 -11.78 -36.23 36.01
N LEU A 326 -10.86 -35.78 35.14
CA LEU A 326 -11.18 -35.26 33.82
C LEU A 326 -11.06 -36.34 32.74
N SER A 327 -11.99 -36.37 31.79
CA SER A 327 -11.88 -37.21 30.60
C SER A 327 -11.08 -36.47 29.51
N PRO A 328 -9.85 -36.88 29.17
CA PRO A 328 -9.06 -36.22 28.13
C PRO A 328 -9.75 -36.28 26.76
N PHE A 329 -10.58 -37.30 26.51
CA PHE A 329 -11.40 -37.42 25.31
C PHE A 329 -12.53 -36.39 25.26
N GLN A 330 -13.28 -36.16 26.36
CA GLN A 330 -14.29 -35.10 26.40
C GLN A 330 -13.64 -33.72 26.21
N VAL A 331 -12.47 -33.48 26.81
CA VAL A 331 -11.72 -32.23 26.62
C VAL A 331 -11.27 -32.06 25.16
N LEU A 332 -10.72 -33.10 24.53
CA LEU A 332 -10.31 -33.05 23.13
C LEU A 332 -11.49 -32.77 22.20
N LEU A 333 -12.61 -33.47 22.39
CA LEU A 333 -13.77 -33.40 21.51
C LEU A 333 -14.50 -32.05 21.58
N TRP A 334 -14.59 -31.44 22.78
CA TRP A 334 -15.48 -30.30 23.01
C TRP A 334 -14.77 -28.97 23.31
N SER A 335 -13.52 -28.95 23.79
CA SER A 335 -12.87 -27.67 24.16
C SER A 335 -12.66 -26.72 22.97
N GLY A 336 -12.55 -27.23 21.75
CA GLY A 336 -12.48 -26.42 20.52
C GLY A 336 -13.70 -25.49 20.35
N ASN A 337 -14.88 -25.91 20.82
CA ASN A 337 -16.10 -25.11 20.77
C ASN A 337 -16.09 -23.92 21.74
N LEU A 338 -15.16 -23.89 22.72
CA LEU A 338 -14.92 -22.73 23.59
C LEU A 338 -13.70 -21.92 23.12
N VAL A 339 -12.58 -22.59 22.83
CA VAL A 339 -11.32 -21.93 22.45
C VAL A 339 -11.48 -21.14 21.15
N TYR A 340 -12.19 -21.67 20.14
CA TYR A 340 -12.35 -21.01 18.84
C TYR A 340 -13.15 -19.70 18.91
N PRO A 341 -14.40 -19.66 19.42
CA PRO A 341 -15.14 -18.40 19.52
C PRO A 341 -14.46 -17.41 20.49
N ALA A 342 -13.84 -17.89 21.57
CA ALA A 342 -13.08 -17.03 22.47
C ALA A 342 -11.85 -16.40 21.77
N ALA A 343 -11.20 -17.11 20.86
CA ALA A 343 -10.14 -16.56 20.00
C ALA A 343 -10.67 -15.56 18.97
N LEU A 344 -11.89 -15.73 18.45
CA LEU A 344 -12.54 -14.68 17.66
C LEU A 344 -12.83 -13.43 18.51
N CYS A 345 -13.35 -13.58 19.73
CA CYS A 345 -13.58 -12.47 20.65
C CYS A 345 -12.28 -11.73 21.03
N GLY A 346 -11.23 -12.46 21.42
CA GLY A 346 -9.93 -11.89 21.75
C GLY A 346 -9.27 -11.20 20.57
N TRP A 347 -9.42 -11.76 19.35
CA TRP A 347 -9.00 -11.10 18.12
C TRP A 347 -9.76 -9.79 17.88
N MET A 348 -11.09 -9.80 17.94
CA MET A 348 -11.94 -8.60 17.74
C MET A 348 -11.59 -7.48 18.71
N VAL A 349 -11.45 -7.79 20.01
CA VAL A 349 -11.08 -6.80 21.03
C VAL A 349 -9.66 -6.26 20.78
N ALA A 350 -8.70 -7.09 20.40
CA ALA A 350 -7.35 -6.61 20.07
C ALA A 350 -7.29 -5.85 18.73
N ASP A 351 -8.26 -6.03 17.83
CA ASP A 351 -8.31 -5.37 16.52
C ASP A 351 -8.91 -3.95 16.59
N THR A 352 -9.74 -3.62 17.59
CA THR A 352 -10.22 -2.24 17.82
C THR A 352 -9.12 -1.31 18.31
N PHE A 353 -8.07 -1.83 18.96
CA PHE A 353 -6.90 -1.05 19.38
C PHE A 353 -5.87 -0.83 18.26
N LYS A 354 -6.07 -1.40 17.06
CA LYS A 354 -5.24 -1.09 15.90
C LYS A 354 -5.72 0.23 15.28
N PRO A 355 -4.81 1.20 15.01
CA PRO A 355 -5.19 2.40 14.27
C PRO A 355 -5.75 2.01 12.90
N GLU A 356 -6.77 2.74 12.45
CA GLU A 356 -7.33 2.56 11.10
C GLU A 356 -6.24 2.85 10.05
N ARG A 357 -6.20 2.00 9.01
CA ARG A 357 -5.13 1.96 7.99
C ARG A 357 -5.51 2.73 6.74
#